data_AF-A0A2S0ND56-F1
#
_entry.id   AF-A0A2S0ND56-F1
#
_cell.length_a   1.000
_cell.length_b   1.000
_cell.length_c   1.000
_cell.angle_alpha   90.00
_cell.angle_beta   90.00
_cell.angle_gamma   90.00
#
_symmetry.space_group_name_H-M   'P 1'
#
loop_
_entity.id
_entity.type
_entity.pdbx_description
1 polymer ?
#
loop_
_entity_poly.entity_id
_entity_poly.type
_entity_poly.pdbx_seq_one_letter_code
_entity_poly.pdbx_strand_id
1 'polypeptide(L)'
;MTSITLRRVDARAAYLGVACVNAIAFAIVVMHRWLTPLPGSEYVHRLVTYEGGLLRRALVGDIYARFTDQVAPWVVRVEGMVAVAVCFGLAMLLFRRCIRGRQADVFALGCLIFGSPLLFKNFIGNLGKFDVLGAIVAMLAILLPLRLATVVLVGLASAALLLVHHIHATIYVPTIYGILLLRMVAQPGGLALRDGALLAASLAVLASLFLYLLFAAVPKVPVEVFLDHIRARAVQHVGDEQSFMWYASLADELPRTFAVLPGHLARLPVYAAIILIHWPVIAFFARRQQRVQAEHPGLGPAWLVVCVVVLGGFLVTNVITFDYARHLGNLAMCFLLLALAQIAAHGGRGEDDSSDIDATNPKVVAAALATAALPWVGVVYPLI
;
A
#
# COMPACT_ATOMS: atom_id res chain seq x y z
N MET A 1 7.64 -48.17 -11.11
CA MET A 1 6.83 -46.95 -11.27
C MET A 1 5.63 -47.05 -10.35
N THR A 2 5.75 -46.58 -9.12
CA THR A 2 4.64 -46.42 -8.17
C THR A 2 4.28 -44.94 -8.18
N SER A 3 3.25 -44.56 -8.95
CA SER A 3 2.68 -43.23 -8.81
C SER A 3 2.05 -43.16 -7.43
N ILE A 4 2.69 -42.44 -6.52
CA ILE A 4 2.06 -41.98 -5.29
C ILE A 4 0.92 -41.09 -5.75
N THR A 5 -0.27 -41.67 -5.84
CA THR A 5 -1.52 -40.95 -6.03
C THR A 5 -1.70 -40.15 -4.75
N LEU A 6 -1.16 -38.94 -4.74
CA LEU A 6 -1.45 -37.92 -3.74
C LEU A 6 -2.97 -37.84 -3.66
N ARG A 7 -3.51 -38.43 -2.59
CA ARG A 7 -4.92 -38.41 -2.21
C ARG A 7 -5.41 -37.00 -2.47
N ARG A 8 -6.41 -36.82 -3.34
CA ARG A 8 -6.98 -35.51 -3.68
C ARG A 8 -7.11 -34.74 -2.37
N VAL A 9 -6.22 -33.78 -2.16
CA VAL A 9 -6.24 -32.96 -0.96
C VAL A 9 -7.63 -32.35 -0.94
N ASP A 10 -8.37 -32.51 0.15
CA ASP A 10 -9.62 -31.79 0.31
C ASP A 10 -9.26 -30.31 0.32
N ALA A 11 -9.41 -29.68 -0.85
CA ALA A 11 -8.96 -28.32 -1.10
C ALA A 11 -9.55 -27.37 -0.05
N ARG A 12 -10.80 -27.61 0.37
CA ARG A 12 -11.45 -26.81 1.41
C ARG A 12 -10.74 -26.94 2.75
N ALA A 13 -10.40 -28.16 3.17
CA ALA A 13 -9.66 -28.38 4.41
C ALA A 13 -8.27 -27.72 4.37
N ALA A 14 -7.58 -27.78 3.22
CA ALA A 14 -6.28 -27.12 3.05
C ALA A 14 -6.39 -25.59 3.19
N TYR A 15 -7.32 -24.95 2.48
CA TYR A 15 -7.49 -23.50 2.58
C TYR A 15 -8.04 -23.05 3.94
N LEU A 16 -8.85 -23.88 4.62
CA LEU A 16 -9.26 -23.60 5.99
C LEU A 16 -8.04 -23.61 6.93
N GLY A 17 -7.14 -24.58 6.77
CA GLY A 17 -5.86 -24.62 7.49
C GLY A 17 -5.02 -23.37 7.22
N VAL A 18 -4.88 -22.96 5.96
CA VAL A 18 -4.20 -21.72 5.55
C VAL A 18 -4.83 -20.48 6.21
N ALA A 19 -6.16 -20.39 6.23
CA ALA A 19 -6.87 -19.29 6.86
C ALA A 19 -6.65 -19.26 8.38
N CYS A 20 -6.71 -20.42 9.05
CA CYS A 20 -6.43 -20.54 10.48
C CYS A 20 -5.00 -20.13 10.83
N VAL A 21 -4.00 -20.58 10.06
CA VAL A 21 -2.59 -20.20 10.26
C VAL A 21 -2.43 -18.69 10.12
N ASN A 22 -3.04 -18.08 9.09
CA ASN A 22 -3.00 -16.64 8.92
C ASN A 22 -3.73 -15.89 10.05
N ALA A 23 -4.87 -16.37 10.53
CA ALA A 23 -5.59 -15.76 11.63
C ALA A 23 -4.81 -15.81 12.95
N ILE A 24 -4.18 -16.95 13.26
CA ILE A 24 -3.33 -17.12 14.45
C ILE A 24 -2.12 -16.18 14.35
N ALA A 25 -1.45 -16.16 13.20
CA ALA A 25 -0.28 -15.31 13.01
C ALA A 25 -0.64 -13.82 13.04
N PHE A 26 -1.79 -13.42 12.50
CA PHE A 26 -2.35 -12.07 12.68
C PHE A 26 -2.48 -11.72 14.16
N ALA A 27 -3.13 -12.58 14.94
CA ALA A 27 -3.36 -12.35 16.37
C ALA A 27 -2.04 -12.23 17.15
N ILE A 28 -1.06 -13.09 16.85
CA ILE A 28 0.28 -13.04 17.45
C ILE A 28 0.96 -11.71 17.15
N VAL A 29 0.92 -11.24 15.90
CA VAL A 29 1.59 -9.99 15.50
C VAL A 29 0.91 -8.78 16.12
N VAL A 30 -0.42 -8.75 16.14
CA VAL A 30 -1.19 -7.69 16.81
C VAL A 30 -0.84 -7.65 18.29
N MET A 31 -0.82 -8.80 18.97
CA MET A 31 -0.44 -8.91 20.37
C MET A 31 1.00 -8.42 20.60
N HIS A 32 1.94 -8.87 19.78
CA HIS A 32 3.33 -8.44 19.84
C HIS A 32 3.46 -6.91 19.67
N ARG A 33 2.78 -6.32 18.69
CA ARG A 33 2.76 -4.86 18.45
C ARG A 33 2.12 -4.06 19.58
N TRP A 34 1.19 -4.68 20.31
CA TRP A 34 0.60 -4.07 21.50
C TRP A 34 1.55 -4.08 22.70
N LEU A 35 2.27 -5.19 22.89
CA LEU A 35 3.14 -5.42 24.04
C LEU A 35 4.54 -4.83 23.89
N THR A 36 5.01 -4.61 22.67
CA THR A 36 6.36 -4.06 22.42
C THR A 36 6.38 -2.54 22.39
N PRO A 37 7.47 -1.90 22.84
CA PRO A 37 7.65 -0.46 22.71
C PRO A 37 7.54 -0.03 21.25
N LEU A 38 6.92 1.13 21.01
CA LEU A 38 6.82 1.70 19.66
C LEU A 38 8.19 2.16 19.18
N PRO A 39 8.52 1.95 17.89
CA PRO A 39 9.70 2.56 17.33
C PRO A 39 9.56 4.09 17.30
N GLY A 40 10.69 4.79 17.41
CA GLY A 40 10.71 6.25 17.58
C GLY A 40 10.10 7.00 16.40
N SER A 41 10.32 6.53 15.17
CA SER A 41 9.95 7.29 13.96
C SER A 41 8.44 7.38 13.75
N GLU A 42 7.67 6.31 14.00
CA GLU A 42 6.21 6.37 13.87
C GLU A 42 5.57 7.31 14.89
N TYR A 43 6.15 7.41 16.09
CA TYR A 43 5.67 8.29 17.15
C TYR A 43 6.00 9.76 16.88
N VAL A 44 7.21 10.07 16.42
CA VAL A 44 7.66 11.46 16.23
C VAL A 44 6.80 12.21 15.20
N HIS A 45 6.26 11.52 14.19
CA HIS A 45 5.31 12.13 13.25
C HIS A 45 4.05 12.73 13.91
N ARG A 46 3.68 12.29 15.11
CA ARG A 46 2.54 12.82 15.88
C ARG A 46 2.94 13.97 16.80
N LEU A 47 4.24 14.24 16.95
CA LEU A 47 4.77 15.29 17.82
C LEU A 47 5.03 16.59 17.05
N VAL A 48 5.35 16.52 15.76
CA VAL A 48 5.67 17.70 14.94
C VAL A 48 4.40 18.49 14.57
N THR A 49 4.45 19.82 14.71
CA THR A 49 3.34 20.76 14.46
C THR A 49 3.69 21.81 13.42
N TYR A 50 2.73 22.67 13.06
CA TYR A 50 2.96 23.84 12.19
C TYR A 50 3.30 25.14 12.94
N GLU A 51 3.69 25.08 14.20
CA GLU A 51 3.99 26.27 15.01
C GLU A 51 5.14 27.11 14.41
N GLY A 52 6.15 26.45 13.85
CA GLY A 52 7.24 27.10 13.11
C GLY A 52 6.95 27.37 11.62
N GLY A 53 5.69 27.25 11.19
CA GLY A 53 5.26 27.33 9.80
C GLY A 53 5.00 25.96 9.15
N LEU A 54 4.68 25.97 7.86
CA LEU A 54 4.36 24.75 7.11
C LEU A 54 5.58 23.83 6.99
N LEU A 55 5.48 22.63 7.56
CA LEU A 55 6.51 21.60 7.55
C LEU A 55 6.04 20.32 6.84
N ARG A 56 6.94 19.67 6.10
CA ARG A 56 6.65 18.34 5.57
C ARG A 56 6.37 17.34 6.70
N ARG A 57 5.41 16.43 6.51
CA ARG A 57 5.08 15.32 7.43
C ARG A 57 4.55 15.75 8.83
N ALA A 58 4.00 16.96 8.96
CA ALA A 58 3.55 17.51 10.24
C ALA A 58 2.03 17.56 10.42
N LEU A 59 1.23 17.26 9.37
CA LEU A 59 -0.23 17.39 9.44
C LEU A 59 -0.85 16.59 10.59
N VAL A 60 -0.39 15.35 10.79
CA VAL A 60 -0.96 14.47 11.82
C VAL A 60 -0.65 15.01 13.22
N GLY A 61 0.59 15.41 13.48
CA GLY A 61 0.95 15.99 14.77
C GLY A 61 0.30 17.35 15.05
N ASP A 62 0.07 18.15 14.00
CA ASP A 62 -0.71 19.39 14.07
C ASP A 62 -2.19 19.14 14.39
N ILE A 63 -2.78 18.07 13.87
CA ILE A 63 -4.13 17.64 14.27
C ILE A 63 -4.15 17.30 15.76
N TYR A 64 -3.20 16.49 16.26
CA TYR A 64 -3.13 16.16 17.69
C TYR A 64 -2.89 17.37 18.58
N ALA A 65 -2.10 18.36 18.13
CA ALA A 65 -1.84 19.59 18.88
C ALA A 65 -3.10 20.42 19.17
N ARG A 66 -4.17 20.23 18.39
CA ARG A 66 -5.47 20.88 18.67
C ARG A 66 -6.23 20.25 19.84
N PHE A 67 -5.84 19.06 20.27
CA PHE A 67 -6.56 18.30 21.30
C PHE A 67 -5.74 18.06 22.56
N THR A 68 -4.41 18.03 22.46
CA THR A 68 -3.52 17.77 23.59
C THR A 68 -2.13 18.34 23.37
N ASP A 69 -1.56 18.89 24.45
CA ASP A 69 -0.20 19.41 24.47
C ASP A 69 0.82 18.26 24.40
N GLN A 70 0.56 17.19 25.15
CA GLN A 70 1.37 15.97 25.19
C GLN A 70 0.68 14.82 24.46
N VAL A 71 1.41 14.10 23.62
CA VAL A 71 0.87 12.97 22.86
C VAL A 71 1.38 11.67 23.45
N ALA A 72 0.50 10.77 23.86
CA ALA A 72 0.93 9.47 24.37
C ALA A 72 1.25 8.48 23.23
N PRO A 73 2.24 7.58 23.38
CA PRO A 73 2.62 6.63 22.33
C PRO A 73 1.50 5.68 21.89
N TRP A 74 0.58 5.32 22.79
CA TRP A 74 -0.52 4.40 22.49
C TRP A 74 -1.42 4.89 21.35
N VAL A 75 -1.47 6.21 21.13
CA VAL A 75 -2.22 6.85 20.04
C VAL A 75 -1.81 6.28 18.68
N VAL A 76 -0.52 6.05 18.45
CA VAL A 76 0.00 5.47 17.21
C VAL A 76 -0.57 4.07 16.96
N ARG A 77 -0.72 3.27 18.03
CA ARG A 77 -1.29 1.91 17.93
C ARG A 77 -2.77 1.96 17.59
N VAL A 78 -3.53 2.80 18.28
CA VAL A 78 -4.98 2.91 18.06
C VAL A 78 -5.27 3.44 16.65
N GLU A 79 -4.63 4.55 16.27
CA GLU A 79 -4.75 5.14 14.93
C GLU A 79 -4.35 4.14 13.83
N GLY A 80 -3.19 3.49 14.00
CA GLY A 80 -2.70 2.48 13.06
C GLY A 80 -3.64 1.29 12.92
N MET A 81 -4.16 0.76 14.04
CA MET A 81 -5.09 -0.38 14.03
C MET A 81 -6.42 -0.01 13.38
N VAL A 82 -6.95 1.19 13.66
CA VAL A 82 -8.16 1.71 13.02
C VAL A 82 -7.94 1.84 11.51
N ALA A 83 -6.81 2.42 11.09
CA ALA A 83 -6.49 2.55 9.66
C ALA A 83 -6.37 1.19 8.97
N VAL A 84 -5.68 0.22 9.60
CA VAL A 84 -5.59 -1.16 9.06
C VAL A 84 -6.95 -1.84 9.00
N ALA A 85 -7.80 -1.68 10.02
CA ALA A 85 -9.16 -2.25 10.03
C ALA A 85 -10.04 -1.66 8.91
N VAL A 86 -9.99 -0.33 8.71
CA VAL A 86 -10.68 0.35 7.60
C VAL A 86 -10.16 -0.17 6.25
N CYS A 87 -8.84 -0.23 6.08
CA CYS A 87 -8.21 -0.75 4.88
C CYS A 87 -8.66 -2.20 4.58
N PHE A 88 -8.68 -3.08 5.59
CA PHE A 88 -9.13 -4.46 5.45
C PHE A 88 -10.62 -4.55 5.11
N GLY A 89 -11.47 -3.74 5.75
CA GLY A 89 -12.90 -3.68 5.46
C GLY A 89 -13.19 -3.24 4.02
N LEU A 90 -12.51 -2.19 3.54
CA LEU A 90 -12.61 -1.72 2.16
C LEU A 90 -12.09 -2.75 1.17
N ALA A 91 -10.99 -3.42 1.49
CA ALA A 91 -10.43 -4.49 0.66
C ALA A 91 -11.39 -5.68 0.55
N MET A 92 -12.03 -6.09 1.65
CA MET A 92 -13.03 -7.14 1.64
C MET A 92 -14.26 -6.75 0.80
N LEU A 93 -14.70 -5.49 0.90
CA LEU A 93 -15.78 -4.95 0.07
C LEU A 93 -15.42 -4.98 -1.42
N LEU A 94 -14.20 -4.55 -1.78
CA LEU A 94 -13.70 -4.61 -3.15
C LEU A 94 -13.57 -6.04 -3.65
N PHE A 95 -13.01 -6.94 -2.83
CA PHE A 95 -12.86 -8.35 -3.16
C PHE A 95 -14.23 -8.96 -3.50
N ARG A 96 -15.24 -8.76 -2.64
CA ARG A 96 -16.61 -9.24 -2.89
C ARG A 96 -17.28 -8.60 -4.10
N ARG A 97 -16.93 -7.35 -4.43
CA ARG A 97 -17.49 -6.63 -5.58
C ARG A 97 -16.88 -7.08 -6.90
N CYS A 98 -15.57 -7.32 -6.93
CA CYS A 98 -14.82 -7.59 -8.16
C CYS A 98 -14.63 -9.07 -8.47
N ILE A 99 -14.58 -9.92 -7.44
CA ILE A 99 -14.25 -11.34 -7.57
C ILE A 99 -15.50 -12.17 -7.32
N ARG A 100 -15.87 -12.96 -8.33
CA ARG A 100 -16.98 -13.91 -8.33
C ARG A 100 -16.51 -15.22 -8.96
N GLY A 101 -17.16 -16.32 -8.61
CA GLY A 101 -16.85 -17.66 -9.09
C GLY A 101 -17.23 -18.72 -8.07
N ARG A 102 -16.79 -19.96 -8.29
CA ARG A 102 -17.04 -21.06 -7.34
C ARG A 102 -16.44 -20.71 -5.97
N GLN A 103 -17.16 -21.03 -4.90
CA GLN A 103 -16.76 -20.70 -3.53
C GLN A 103 -15.32 -21.14 -3.19
N ALA A 104 -14.90 -22.32 -3.65
CA ALA A 104 -13.56 -22.85 -3.37
C ALA A 104 -12.46 -21.99 -4.00
N ASP A 105 -12.66 -21.50 -5.22
CA ASP A 105 -11.68 -20.71 -5.96
C ASP A 105 -11.59 -19.29 -5.42
N VAL A 106 -12.74 -18.70 -5.08
CA VAL A 106 -12.80 -17.41 -4.38
C VAL A 106 -12.10 -17.51 -3.02
N PHE A 107 -12.32 -18.59 -2.28
CA PHE A 107 -11.67 -18.79 -0.99
C PHE A 107 -10.15 -19.00 -1.12
N ALA A 108 -9.70 -19.77 -2.12
CA ALA A 108 -8.29 -19.95 -2.43
C ALA A 108 -7.61 -18.61 -2.77
N LEU A 109 -8.23 -17.80 -3.64
CA LEU A 109 -7.74 -16.48 -3.99
C LEU A 109 -7.71 -15.53 -2.80
N GLY A 110 -8.74 -15.57 -1.95
CA GLY A 110 -8.77 -14.83 -0.69
C GLY A 110 -7.61 -15.19 0.23
N CYS A 111 -7.32 -16.48 0.39
CA CYS A 111 -6.18 -16.95 1.18
C CYS A 111 -4.84 -16.42 0.64
N LEU A 112 -4.65 -16.44 -0.68
CA LEU A 112 -3.42 -15.94 -1.31
C LEU A 112 -3.27 -14.42 -1.20
N ILE A 113 -4.36 -13.65 -1.33
CA ILE A 113 -4.34 -12.19 -1.28
C ILE A 113 -4.21 -11.68 0.16
N PHE A 114 -5.12 -12.10 1.04
CA PHE A 114 -5.15 -11.62 2.43
C PHE A 114 -4.06 -12.26 3.30
N GLY A 115 -3.59 -13.45 2.91
CA GLY A 115 -2.43 -14.11 3.50
C GLY A 115 -1.09 -13.66 2.91
N SER A 116 -1.05 -12.74 1.95
CA SER A 116 0.21 -12.33 1.32
C SER A 116 1.10 -11.49 2.25
N PRO A 117 2.41 -11.81 2.39
CA PRO A 117 3.38 -10.94 3.06
C PRO A 117 3.61 -9.61 2.32
N LEU A 118 3.31 -9.53 1.02
CA LEU A 118 3.47 -8.31 0.23
C LEU A 118 2.27 -7.36 0.36
N LEU A 119 1.08 -7.88 0.67
CA LEU A 119 -0.15 -7.08 0.69
C LEU A 119 -0.51 -6.66 2.11
N PHE A 120 -1.58 -7.20 2.68
CA PHE A 120 -2.14 -6.71 3.94
C PHE A 120 -1.24 -6.92 5.16
N LYS A 121 -0.43 -7.99 5.16
CA LYS A 121 0.55 -8.23 6.24
C LYS A 121 1.57 -7.08 6.33
N ASN A 122 1.90 -6.44 5.21
CA ASN A 122 2.84 -5.31 5.18
C ASN A 122 2.35 -4.12 6.02
N PHE A 123 1.04 -3.85 6.06
CA PHE A 123 0.50 -2.72 6.85
C PHE A 123 0.53 -2.98 8.35
N ILE A 124 0.33 -4.23 8.78
CA ILE A 124 0.40 -4.61 10.19
C ILE A 124 1.86 -4.62 10.64
N GLY A 125 2.75 -5.12 9.78
CA GLY A 125 4.19 -5.02 9.98
C GLY A 125 4.68 -3.58 10.10
N ASN A 126 4.02 -2.63 9.43
CA ASN A 126 4.35 -1.20 9.42
C ASN A 126 3.33 -0.36 10.21
N LEU A 127 2.76 -0.91 11.28
CA LEU A 127 1.77 -0.20 12.10
C LEU A 127 2.30 1.16 12.55
N GLY A 128 1.52 2.22 12.33
CA GLY A 128 1.91 3.60 12.63
C GLY A 128 2.53 4.35 11.46
N LYS A 129 2.96 3.65 10.40
CA LYS A 129 3.32 4.29 9.13
C LYS A 129 2.06 4.64 8.33
N PHE A 130 2.18 5.66 7.49
CA PHE A 130 1.05 6.25 6.78
C PHE A 130 0.73 5.62 5.42
N ASP A 131 1.53 4.64 4.98
CA ASP A 131 1.35 3.94 3.71
C ASP A 131 -0.08 3.39 3.52
N VAL A 132 -0.69 2.90 4.61
CA VAL A 132 -2.07 2.38 4.65
C VAL A 132 -3.12 3.43 4.24
N LEU A 133 -2.88 4.72 4.52
CA LEU A 133 -3.80 5.80 4.16
C LEU A 133 -3.88 5.97 2.64
N GLY A 134 -2.73 5.83 1.96
CA GLY A 134 -2.67 5.84 0.50
C GLY A 134 -3.50 4.70 -0.12
N ALA A 135 -3.42 3.50 0.48
CA ALA A 135 -4.22 2.36 0.05
C ALA A 135 -5.73 2.58 0.28
N ILE A 136 -6.12 3.17 1.41
CA ILE A 136 -7.52 3.53 1.69
C ILE A 136 -8.06 4.47 0.63
N VAL A 137 -7.35 5.58 0.33
CA VAL A 137 -7.80 6.56 -0.66
C VAL A 137 -7.88 5.92 -2.05
N ALA A 138 -6.94 5.06 -2.42
CA ALA A 138 -6.98 4.32 -3.67
C ALA A 138 -8.19 3.35 -3.75
N MET A 139 -8.50 2.63 -2.68
CA MET A 139 -9.71 1.78 -2.62
C MET A 139 -10.99 2.59 -2.73
N LEU A 140 -11.08 3.74 -2.03
CA LEU A 140 -12.21 4.66 -2.15
C LEU A 140 -12.34 5.21 -3.58
N ALA A 141 -11.22 5.51 -4.25
CA ALA A 141 -11.22 5.92 -5.66
C ALA A 141 -11.72 4.83 -6.61
N ILE A 142 -11.74 3.54 -6.21
CA ILE A 142 -12.40 2.46 -6.96
C ILE A 142 -13.89 2.38 -6.61
N LEU A 143 -14.22 2.41 -5.31
CA LEU A 143 -15.56 2.15 -4.78
C LEU A 143 -16.55 3.29 -5.04
N LEU A 144 -16.11 4.54 -4.94
CA LEU A 144 -16.99 5.69 -5.11
C LEU A 144 -17.41 5.87 -6.57
N PRO A 145 -18.65 6.33 -6.84
CA PRO A 145 -19.10 6.58 -8.21
C PRO A 145 -18.25 7.67 -8.87
N LEU A 146 -17.95 7.55 -10.18
CA LEU A 146 -17.26 8.59 -10.92
C LEU A 146 -18.18 9.81 -11.09
N ARG A 147 -18.00 10.80 -10.22
CA ARG A 147 -18.69 12.09 -10.22
C ARG A 147 -17.66 13.19 -9.93
N LEU A 148 -17.95 14.42 -10.31
CA LEU A 148 -17.10 15.57 -10.01
C LEU A 148 -16.74 15.65 -8.51
N ALA A 149 -17.73 15.47 -7.62
CA ALA A 149 -17.52 15.45 -6.18
C ALA A 149 -16.51 14.38 -5.73
N THR A 150 -16.51 13.21 -6.37
CA THR A 150 -15.54 12.14 -6.09
C THR A 150 -14.14 12.54 -6.54
N VAL A 151 -13.99 13.14 -7.72
CA VAL A 151 -12.67 13.60 -8.19
C VAL A 151 -12.11 14.68 -7.27
N VAL A 152 -12.94 15.63 -6.84
CA VAL A 152 -12.55 16.67 -5.88
C VAL A 152 -12.17 16.07 -4.53
N LEU A 153 -13.01 15.18 -3.97
CA LEU A 153 -12.74 14.52 -2.69
C LEU A 153 -11.43 13.71 -2.73
N VAL A 154 -11.20 12.94 -3.80
CA VAL A 154 -9.97 12.17 -3.99
C VAL A 154 -8.75 13.08 -4.16
N GLY A 155 -8.91 14.21 -4.85
CA GLY A 155 -7.85 15.22 -4.98
C GLY A 155 -7.49 15.87 -3.65
N LEU A 156 -8.48 16.25 -2.84
CA LEU A 156 -8.29 16.79 -1.50
C LEU A 156 -7.66 15.74 -0.56
N ALA A 157 -8.13 14.50 -0.61
CA ALA A 157 -7.54 13.40 0.15
C ALA A 157 -6.09 13.15 -0.27
N SER A 158 -5.77 13.24 -1.56
CA SER A 158 -4.40 13.13 -2.08
C SER A 158 -3.51 14.28 -1.61
N ALA A 159 -4.02 15.51 -1.56
CA ALA A 159 -3.29 16.65 -1.00
C ALA A 159 -3.00 16.44 0.50
N ALA A 160 -3.99 15.96 1.25
CA ALA A 160 -3.82 15.60 2.66
C ALA A 160 -2.76 14.50 2.83
N LEU A 161 -2.76 13.46 1.98
CA LEU A 161 -1.73 12.42 1.98
C LEU A 161 -0.32 13.02 1.79
N LEU A 162 -0.14 14.00 0.91
CA LEU A 162 1.17 14.65 0.74
C LEU A 162 1.63 15.39 2.00
N LEU A 163 0.70 16.05 2.70
CA LEU A 163 0.97 16.74 3.96
C LEU A 163 1.28 15.77 5.11
N VAL A 164 0.65 14.59 5.12
CA VAL A 164 0.95 13.49 6.05
C VAL A 164 2.32 12.88 5.74
N HIS A 165 2.56 12.52 4.48
CA HIS A 165 3.81 11.93 4.05
C HIS A 165 4.03 12.11 2.53
N HIS A 166 4.97 12.98 2.15
CA HIS A 166 5.20 13.35 0.74
C HIS A 166 5.58 12.16 -0.18
N ILE A 167 6.05 11.03 0.35
CA ILE A 167 6.30 9.79 -0.41
C ILE A 167 5.05 9.25 -1.12
N HIS A 168 3.85 9.64 -0.68
CA HIS A 168 2.63 9.29 -1.40
C HIS A 168 2.66 9.85 -2.84
N ALA A 169 3.38 10.95 -3.10
CA ALA A 169 3.52 11.54 -4.43
C ALA A 169 4.11 10.57 -5.46
N THR A 170 4.97 9.64 -5.05
CA THR A 170 5.70 8.77 -5.98
C THR A 170 4.97 7.46 -6.23
N ILE A 171 4.26 6.90 -5.25
CA ILE A 171 3.62 5.58 -5.39
C ILE A 171 2.09 5.69 -5.39
N TYR A 172 1.51 6.24 -4.32
CA TYR A 172 0.06 6.19 -4.12
C TYR A 172 -0.71 7.22 -4.94
N VAL A 173 -0.24 8.46 -5.06
CA VAL A 173 -0.90 9.50 -5.88
C VAL A 173 -0.97 9.07 -7.36
N PRO A 174 0.11 8.58 -8.00
CA PRO A 174 0.02 8.04 -9.35
C PRO A 174 -0.94 6.85 -9.47
N THR A 175 -1.00 6.00 -8.44
CA THR A 175 -1.95 4.87 -8.40
C THR A 175 -3.39 5.37 -8.31
N ILE A 176 -3.69 6.31 -7.42
CA ILE A 176 -5.02 6.89 -7.20
C ILE A 176 -5.52 7.56 -8.49
N TYR A 177 -4.69 8.39 -9.12
CA TYR A 177 -5.07 9.06 -10.37
C TYR A 177 -5.09 8.09 -11.55
N GLY A 178 -4.23 7.08 -11.54
CA GLY A 178 -4.28 5.96 -12.48
C GLY A 178 -5.59 5.20 -12.40
N ILE A 179 -6.11 4.94 -11.19
CA ILE A 179 -7.43 4.35 -10.98
C ILE A 179 -8.52 5.23 -11.60
N LEU A 180 -8.52 6.54 -11.33
CA LEU A 180 -9.50 7.47 -11.91
C LEU A 180 -9.43 7.45 -13.44
N LEU A 181 -8.23 7.55 -14.01
CA LEU A 181 -7.99 7.51 -15.45
C LEU A 181 -8.52 6.22 -16.07
N LEU A 182 -8.16 5.05 -15.52
CA LEU A 182 -8.60 3.75 -16.04
C LEU A 182 -10.12 3.62 -16.01
N ARG A 183 -10.75 4.09 -14.92
CA ARG A 183 -12.22 4.05 -14.81
C ARG A 183 -12.90 5.02 -15.79
N MET A 184 -12.31 6.19 -16.05
CA MET A 184 -12.83 7.16 -17.03
C MET A 184 -12.66 6.66 -18.47
N VAL A 185 -11.50 6.08 -18.79
CA VAL A 185 -11.24 5.46 -20.11
C VAL A 185 -12.21 4.30 -20.37
N ALA A 186 -12.60 3.56 -19.34
CA ALA A 186 -13.56 2.46 -19.43
C ALA A 186 -15.03 2.92 -19.54
N GLN A 187 -15.35 4.22 -19.47
CA GLN A 187 -16.72 4.70 -19.66
C GLN A 187 -17.15 4.58 -21.14
N PRO A 188 -18.46 4.41 -21.41
CA PRO A 188 -18.98 4.48 -22.77
C PRO A 188 -18.62 5.83 -23.42
N GLY A 189 -17.92 5.79 -24.56
CA GLY A 189 -17.40 6.99 -25.23
C GLY A 189 -15.95 7.37 -24.88
N GLY A 190 -15.31 6.63 -23.95
CA GLY A 190 -13.91 6.84 -23.58
C GLY A 190 -13.67 8.06 -22.70
N LEU A 191 -12.42 8.55 -22.68
CA LEU A 191 -12.03 9.69 -21.86
C LEU A 191 -12.55 11.02 -22.45
N ALA A 192 -13.54 11.63 -21.80
CA ALA A 192 -13.97 12.97 -22.15
C ALA A 192 -12.85 14.01 -21.90
N LEU A 193 -12.67 14.95 -22.83
CA LEU A 193 -11.64 15.99 -22.73
C LEU A 193 -11.72 16.78 -21.43
N ARG A 194 -12.94 17.09 -20.98
CA ARG A 194 -13.20 17.79 -19.71
C ARG A 194 -12.64 17.01 -18.51
N ASP A 195 -12.90 15.71 -18.46
CA ASP A 195 -12.47 14.87 -17.34
C ASP A 195 -10.96 14.66 -17.35
N GLY A 196 -10.38 14.48 -18.54
CA GLY A 196 -8.93 14.48 -18.73
C GLY A 196 -8.27 15.79 -18.28
N ALA A 197 -8.83 16.94 -18.66
CA ALA A 197 -8.34 18.25 -18.25
C ALA A 197 -8.44 18.47 -16.73
N LEU A 198 -9.54 18.03 -16.11
CA LEU A 198 -9.72 18.11 -14.65
C LEU A 198 -8.68 17.25 -13.91
N LEU A 199 -8.44 16.02 -14.36
CA LEU A 199 -7.41 15.15 -13.78
C LEU A 199 -6.01 15.78 -13.94
N ALA A 200 -5.70 16.30 -15.12
CA ALA A 200 -4.41 16.94 -15.40
C ALA A 200 -4.19 18.18 -14.53
N ALA A 201 -5.19 19.06 -14.43
CA ALA A 201 -5.12 20.24 -13.57
C ALA A 201 -4.93 19.87 -12.10
N SER A 202 -5.67 18.86 -11.62
CA SER A 202 -5.54 18.39 -10.25
C SER A 202 -4.16 17.76 -9.97
N LEU A 203 -3.62 16.98 -10.90
CA LEU A 203 -2.25 16.46 -10.81
C LEU A 203 -1.20 17.58 -10.81
N ALA A 204 -1.38 18.61 -11.63
CA ALA A 204 -0.46 19.76 -11.65
C ALA A 204 -0.42 20.45 -10.28
N VAL A 205 -1.58 20.67 -9.66
CA VAL A 205 -1.66 21.23 -8.30
C VAL A 205 -0.97 20.33 -7.27
N LEU A 206 -1.19 19.01 -7.32
CA LEU A 206 -0.52 18.07 -6.41
C LEU A 206 0.99 18.01 -6.64
N ALA A 207 1.44 18.09 -7.89
CA ALA A 207 2.86 18.15 -8.23
C ALA A 207 3.50 19.44 -7.68
N SER A 208 2.84 20.59 -7.85
CA SER A 208 3.29 21.86 -7.26
C SER A 208 3.34 21.79 -5.73
N LEU A 209 2.33 21.20 -5.09
CA LEU A 209 2.32 20.98 -3.63
C LEU A 209 3.48 20.06 -3.22
N PHE A 210 3.71 18.95 -3.92
CA PHE A 210 4.82 18.06 -3.64
C PHE A 210 6.18 18.76 -3.75
N LEU A 211 6.41 19.54 -4.81
CA LEU A 211 7.65 20.32 -4.99
C LEU A 211 7.81 21.35 -3.88
N TYR A 212 6.74 22.04 -3.49
CA TYR A 212 6.76 22.96 -2.36
C TYR A 212 7.13 22.24 -1.06
N LEU A 213 6.54 21.07 -0.79
CA LEU A 213 6.85 20.29 0.41
C LEU A 213 8.28 19.77 0.42
N LEU A 214 8.85 19.49 -0.75
CA LEU A 214 10.20 18.97 -0.88
C LEU A 214 11.25 20.07 -0.64
N PHE A 215 11.03 21.27 -1.19
CA PHE A 215 12.05 22.32 -1.23
C PHE A 215 11.81 23.49 -0.27
N ALA A 216 10.55 23.80 0.06
CA ALA A 216 10.20 24.98 0.85
C ALA A 216 9.68 24.66 2.26
N ALA A 217 9.04 23.50 2.46
CA ALA A 217 8.48 23.09 3.75
C ALA A 217 9.50 22.34 4.64
N VAL A 218 10.69 22.91 4.78
CA VAL A 218 11.78 22.40 5.65
C VAL A 218 11.85 23.22 6.94
N PRO A 219 12.32 22.63 8.07
CA PRO A 219 12.53 23.38 9.29
C PRO A 219 13.50 24.55 9.09
N LYS A 220 13.15 25.71 9.63
CA LYS A 220 13.97 26.94 9.58
C LYS A 220 14.64 27.27 10.92
N VAL A 221 14.36 26.48 11.95
CA VAL A 221 14.90 26.62 13.30
C VAL A 221 16.09 25.68 13.49
N PRO A 222 17.01 25.95 14.44
CA PRO A 222 18.06 25.02 14.82
C PRO A 222 17.51 23.65 15.24
N VAL A 223 18.30 22.59 15.06
CA VAL A 223 17.88 21.21 15.37
C VAL A 223 17.53 21.06 16.84
N GLU A 224 18.25 21.73 17.71
CA GLU A 224 18.07 21.71 19.17
C GLU A 224 16.69 22.27 19.54
N VAL A 225 16.32 23.41 18.96
CA VAL A 225 15.00 24.05 19.18
C VAL A 225 13.88 23.14 18.69
N PHE A 226 14.07 22.48 17.55
CA PHE A 226 13.10 21.51 17.03
C PHE A 226 12.97 20.28 17.94
N LEU A 227 14.10 19.74 18.42
CA LEU A 227 14.13 18.58 19.31
C LEU A 227 13.50 18.90 20.67
N ASP A 228 13.76 20.09 21.22
CA ASP A 228 13.17 20.55 22.48
C ASP A 228 11.64 20.67 22.35
N HIS A 229 11.17 21.21 21.23
CA HIS A 229 9.73 21.30 20.94
C HIS A 229 9.07 19.92 20.90
N ILE A 230 9.60 18.97 20.12
CA ILE A 230 9.00 17.63 20.04
C ILE A 230 9.10 16.89 21.38
N ARG A 231 10.16 17.10 22.16
CA ARG A 231 10.34 16.49 23.49
C ARG A 231 9.37 17.04 24.52
N ALA A 232 9.08 18.34 24.49
CA ALA A 232 8.08 18.95 25.36
C ALA A 232 6.68 18.32 25.16
N ARG A 233 6.40 17.86 23.94
CA ARG A 233 5.16 17.16 23.60
C ARG A 233 5.21 15.64 23.82
N ALA A 234 6.39 15.07 24.06
CA ALA A 234 6.58 13.64 24.14
C ALA A 234 6.39 13.13 25.57
N VAL A 235 5.67 12.01 25.72
CA VAL A 235 5.58 11.25 26.98
C VAL A 235 6.68 10.20 27.06
N GLN A 236 7.20 9.76 25.91
CA GLN A 236 8.32 8.82 25.80
C GLN A 236 9.58 9.55 25.33
N HIS A 237 10.75 9.06 25.72
CA HIS A 237 12.03 9.59 25.25
C HIS A 237 12.14 9.64 23.72
N VAL A 238 12.61 10.78 23.20
CA VAL A 238 12.88 11.02 21.77
C VAL A 238 14.38 11.29 21.59
N GLY A 239 15.06 10.39 20.88
CA GLY A 239 16.48 10.49 20.54
C GLY A 239 16.76 11.56 19.48
N ASP A 240 18.01 12.06 19.46
CA ASP A 240 18.45 13.12 18.54
C ASP A 240 18.36 12.70 17.06
N GLU A 241 18.52 11.41 16.79
CA GLU A 241 18.53 10.82 15.44
C GLU A 241 17.20 11.00 14.70
N GLN A 242 16.11 11.25 15.43
CA GLN A 242 14.76 11.43 14.85
C GLN A 242 14.63 12.72 14.03
N SER A 243 15.46 13.74 14.32
CA SER A 243 15.49 15.00 13.59
C SER A 243 15.87 14.81 12.11
N PHE A 244 16.62 13.74 11.80
CA PHE A 244 17.10 13.44 10.45
C PHE A 244 15.97 13.44 9.41
N MET A 245 14.77 12.94 9.76
CA MET A 245 13.64 12.88 8.83
C MET A 245 13.16 14.25 8.31
N TRP A 246 13.43 15.32 9.05
CA TRP A 246 13.05 16.68 8.66
C TRP A 246 14.22 17.50 8.14
N TYR A 247 15.44 17.28 8.64
CA TYR A 247 16.62 18.07 8.30
C TYR A 247 17.51 17.45 7.21
N ALA A 248 17.38 16.17 6.91
CA ALA A 248 18.17 15.54 5.86
C ALA A 248 17.89 16.15 4.49
N SER A 249 18.97 16.45 3.77
CA SER A 249 18.95 16.77 2.34
C SER A 249 19.08 15.51 1.50
N LEU A 250 18.79 15.60 0.20
CA LEU A 250 19.05 14.52 -0.75
C LEU A 250 20.54 14.14 -0.80
N ALA A 251 21.44 15.10 -0.56
CA ALA A 251 22.88 14.86 -0.50
C ALA A 251 23.27 14.01 0.72
N ASP A 252 22.49 14.05 1.80
CA ASP A 252 22.69 13.21 2.99
C ASP A 252 22.06 11.82 2.83
N GLU A 253 20.89 11.75 2.17
CA GLU A 253 20.13 10.51 1.98
C GLU A 253 20.81 9.56 0.98
N LEU A 254 21.30 10.07 -0.15
CA LEU A 254 21.87 9.24 -1.21
C LEU A 254 23.08 8.40 -0.75
N PRO A 255 24.14 8.95 -0.13
CA PRO A 255 25.27 8.15 0.32
C PRO A 255 24.87 7.09 1.33
N ARG A 256 23.93 7.39 2.24
CA ARG A 256 23.40 6.42 3.21
C ARG A 256 22.68 5.27 2.52
N THR A 257 21.84 5.60 1.54
CA THR A 257 21.15 4.62 0.69
C THR A 257 22.13 3.71 -0.05
N PHE A 258 23.16 4.28 -0.69
CA PHE A 258 24.16 3.49 -1.40
C PHE A 258 25.04 2.64 -0.46
N ALA A 259 25.26 3.08 0.79
CA ALA A 259 26.00 2.30 1.78
C ALA A 259 25.27 1.01 2.18
N VAL A 260 23.93 1.03 2.24
CA VAL A 260 23.13 -0.16 2.58
C VAL A 260 22.75 -1.01 1.36
N LEU A 261 22.84 -0.45 0.15
CA LEU A 261 22.45 -1.09 -1.12
C LEU A 261 22.95 -2.53 -1.29
N PRO A 262 24.24 -2.87 -1.08
CA PRO A 262 24.74 -4.23 -1.29
C PRO A 262 24.02 -5.27 -0.42
N GLY A 263 23.75 -4.93 0.84
CA GLY A 263 23.09 -5.82 1.80
C GLY A 263 21.65 -6.16 1.41
N HIS A 264 20.94 -5.23 0.77
CA HIS A 264 19.59 -5.52 0.28
C HIS A 264 19.58 -6.17 -1.12
N LEU A 265 20.56 -5.85 -1.98
CA LEU A 265 20.69 -6.54 -3.28
C LEU A 265 20.93 -8.04 -3.09
N ALA A 266 21.67 -8.44 -2.05
CA ALA A 266 21.83 -9.84 -1.66
C ALA A 266 20.50 -10.55 -1.36
N ARG A 267 19.43 -9.80 -1.03
CA ARG A 267 18.09 -10.33 -0.73
C ARG A 267 17.16 -10.37 -1.94
N LEU A 268 17.60 -9.87 -3.11
CA LEU A 268 16.83 -9.91 -4.36
C LEU A 268 16.26 -11.31 -4.69
N PRO A 269 17.00 -12.43 -4.50
CA PRO A 269 16.44 -13.77 -4.73
C PRO A 269 15.26 -14.10 -3.81
N VAL A 270 15.28 -13.63 -2.56
CA VAL A 270 14.18 -13.86 -1.61
C VAL A 270 12.94 -13.08 -2.04
N TYR A 271 13.08 -11.81 -2.43
CA TYR A 271 11.97 -11.02 -2.97
C TYR A 271 11.39 -11.66 -4.24
N ALA A 272 12.26 -12.13 -5.15
CA ALA A 272 11.84 -12.82 -6.36
C ALA A 272 11.07 -14.12 -6.05
N ALA A 273 11.53 -14.92 -5.07
CA ALA A 273 10.84 -16.12 -4.63
C ALA A 273 9.46 -15.80 -4.03
N ILE A 274 9.36 -14.75 -3.21
CA ILE A 274 8.08 -14.31 -2.63
C ILE A 274 7.13 -13.90 -3.76
N ILE A 275 7.57 -13.11 -4.74
CA ILE A 275 6.74 -12.74 -5.90
C ILE A 275 6.31 -13.99 -6.69
N LEU A 276 7.21 -14.94 -6.91
CA LEU A 276 6.94 -16.16 -7.67
C LEU A 276 5.88 -17.04 -7.00
N ILE A 277 5.85 -17.11 -5.67
CA ILE A 277 4.80 -17.82 -4.92
C ILE A 277 3.40 -17.23 -5.23
N HIS A 278 3.32 -15.93 -5.58
CA HIS A 278 2.07 -15.28 -5.96
C HIS A 278 1.71 -15.47 -7.44
N TRP A 279 2.44 -16.29 -8.20
CA TRP A 279 2.14 -16.57 -9.61
C TRP A 279 0.67 -16.93 -9.88
N PRO A 280 -0.04 -17.75 -9.06
CA PRO A 280 -1.46 -18.02 -9.28
C PRO A 280 -2.33 -16.74 -9.27
N VAL A 281 -2.03 -15.79 -8.38
CA VAL A 281 -2.73 -14.51 -8.26
C VAL A 281 -2.42 -13.62 -9.45
N ILE A 282 -1.13 -13.54 -9.83
CA ILE A 282 -0.67 -12.75 -10.99
C ILE A 282 -1.34 -13.27 -12.26
N ALA A 283 -1.32 -14.58 -12.48
CA ALA A 283 -1.93 -15.21 -13.65
C ALA A 283 -3.45 -15.03 -13.69
N PHE A 284 -4.12 -15.08 -12.53
CA PHE A 284 -5.55 -14.79 -12.42
C PHE A 284 -5.86 -13.35 -12.88
N PHE A 285 -5.18 -12.35 -12.33
CA PHE A 285 -5.43 -10.95 -12.69
C PHE A 285 -5.05 -10.65 -14.14
N ALA A 286 -3.93 -11.20 -14.64
CA ALA A 286 -3.51 -11.01 -16.03
C ALA A 286 -4.57 -11.52 -17.02
N ARG A 287 -5.10 -12.73 -16.82
CA ARG A 287 -6.18 -13.28 -17.65
C ARG A 287 -7.44 -12.41 -17.60
N ARG A 288 -7.83 -11.97 -16.40
CA ARG A 288 -9.02 -11.14 -16.23
C ARG A 288 -8.87 -9.78 -16.89
N GLN A 289 -7.70 -9.16 -16.76
CA GLN A 289 -7.40 -7.88 -17.41
C GLN A 289 -7.38 -8.01 -18.93
N GLN A 290 -6.79 -9.07 -19.50
CA GLN A 290 -6.80 -9.31 -20.94
C GLN A 290 -8.22 -9.36 -21.51
N ARG A 291 -9.15 -10.04 -20.82
CA ARG A 291 -10.57 -10.08 -21.21
C ARG A 291 -11.18 -8.68 -21.20
N VAL A 292 -11.01 -7.93 -20.10
CA VAL A 292 -11.56 -6.56 -19.99
C VAL A 292 -10.97 -5.62 -21.05
N GLN A 293 -9.68 -5.74 -21.36
CA GLN A 293 -8.99 -4.91 -22.35
C GLN A 293 -9.39 -5.27 -23.78
N ALA A 294 -9.76 -6.52 -24.06
CA ALA A 294 -10.29 -6.92 -25.36
C ALA A 294 -11.62 -6.22 -25.68
N GLU A 295 -12.42 -5.91 -24.67
CA GLU A 295 -13.69 -5.19 -24.80
C GLU A 295 -13.53 -3.67 -24.83
N HIS A 296 -12.41 -3.14 -24.31
CA HIS A 296 -12.12 -1.70 -24.19
C HIS A 296 -10.71 -1.39 -24.73
N PRO A 297 -10.54 -1.19 -26.05
CA PRO A 297 -9.21 -1.07 -26.68
C PRO A 297 -8.31 0.03 -26.11
N GLY A 298 -8.89 1.13 -25.59
CA GLY A 298 -8.14 2.22 -24.95
C GLY A 298 -7.58 1.88 -23.56
N LEU A 299 -8.11 0.84 -22.90
CA LEU A 299 -7.77 0.51 -21.52
C LEU A 299 -6.38 -0.13 -21.40
N GLY A 300 -5.98 -0.97 -22.35
CA GLY A 300 -4.65 -1.60 -22.38
C GLY A 300 -3.50 -0.58 -22.40
N PRO A 301 -3.48 0.36 -23.37
CA PRO A 301 -2.49 1.43 -23.41
C PRO A 301 -2.50 2.30 -22.14
N ALA A 302 -3.69 2.69 -21.66
CA ALA A 302 -3.82 3.49 -20.44
C ALA A 302 -3.25 2.75 -19.22
N TRP A 303 -3.53 1.46 -19.09
CA TRP A 303 -2.98 0.62 -18.01
C TRP A 303 -1.47 0.54 -18.06
N LEU A 304 -0.89 0.34 -19.24
CA LEU A 304 0.56 0.26 -19.40
C LEU A 304 1.22 1.58 -18.97
N VAL A 305 0.70 2.72 -19.43
CA VAL A 305 1.21 4.05 -19.04
C VAL A 305 1.16 4.23 -17.53
N VAL A 306 0.02 3.93 -16.89
CA VAL A 306 -0.12 4.03 -15.44
C VAL A 306 0.87 3.12 -14.71
N CYS A 307 1.03 1.88 -15.17
CA CYS A 307 1.99 0.94 -14.57
C CYS A 307 3.44 1.42 -14.66
N VAL A 308 3.84 2.00 -15.80
CA VAL A 308 5.17 2.59 -15.98
C VAL A 308 5.38 3.75 -15.02
N VAL A 309 4.40 4.64 -14.86
CA VAL A 309 4.50 5.79 -13.93
C VAL A 309 4.61 5.31 -12.48
N VAL A 310 3.76 4.38 -12.06
CA VAL A 310 3.79 3.82 -10.68
C VAL A 310 5.10 3.09 -10.41
N LEU A 311 5.59 2.30 -11.37
CA LEU A 311 6.88 1.61 -11.25
C LEU A 311 8.04 2.61 -11.20
N GLY A 312 8.02 3.64 -12.05
CA GLY A 312 9.03 4.70 -12.06
C GLY A 312 9.10 5.43 -10.71
N GLY A 313 7.95 5.78 -10.13
CA GLY A 313 7.91 6.40 -8.81
C GLY A 313 8.39 5.47 -7.68
N PHE A 314 8.08 4.17 -7.75
CA PHE A 314 8.68 3.17 -6.87
C PHE A 314 10.21 3.14 -7.01
N LEU A 315 10.75 3.11 -8.23
CA LEU A 315 12.20 3.09 -8.46
C LEU A 315 12.88 4.35 -7.92
N VAL A 316 12.31 5.54 -8.19
CA VAL A 316 12.82 6.81 -7.65
C VAL A 316 12.86 6.79 -6.13
N THR A 317 11.78 6.32 -5.49
CA THR A 317 11.70 6.22 -4.03
C THR A 317 12.79 5.30 -3.49
N ASN A 318 13.00 4.15 -4.13
CA ASN A 318 14.01 3.20 -3.71
C ASN A 318 15.44 3.76 -3.88
N VAL A 319 15.71 4.47 -4.96
CA VAL A 319 17.02 5.10 -5.19
C VAL A 319 17.33 6.18 -4.14
N ILE A 320 16.31 6.85 -3.60
CA ILE A 320 16.50 7.94 -2.64
C ILE A 320 16.51 7.43 -1.20
N THR A 321 15.49 6.69 -0.77
CA THR A 321 15.26 6.35 0.65
C THR A 321 15.49 4.88 1.01
N PHE A 322 15.75 4.03 0.02
CA PHE A 322 16.15 2.62 0.12
C PHE A 322 15.48 1.78 1.24
N ASP A 323 14.15 1.67 1.16
CA ASP A 323 13.34 0.77 1.99
C ASP A 323 12.57 -0.22 1.10
N TYR A 324 13.33 -1.06 0.40
CA TYR A 324 12.84 -1.90 -0.70
C TYR A 324 11.71 -2.83 -0.29
N ALA A 325 11.83 -3.44 0.87
CA ALA A 325 10.84 -4.37 1.39
C ALA A 325 9.46 -3.74 1.57
N ARG A 326 9.41 -2.59 2.26
CA ARG A 326 8.16 -1.88 2.52
C ARG A 326 7.57 -1.38 1.21
N HIS A 327 8.40 -0.79 0.35
CA HIS A 327 7.94 -0.22 -0.91
C HIS A 327 7.52 -1.29 -1.91
N LEU A 328 8.12 -2.49 -1.88
CA LEU A 328 7.71 -3.60 -2.75
C LEU A 328 6.30 -4.07 -2.39
N GLY A 329 5.99 -4.14 -1.09
CA GLY A 329 4.63 -4.44 -0.65
C GLY A 329 3.61 -3.38 -1.09
N ASN A 330 3.97 -2.10 -0.96
CA ASN A 330 3.15 -1.00 -1.49
C ASN A 330 2.95 -1.10 -3.01
N LEU A 331 4.01 -1.41 -3.76
CA LEU A 331 3.95 -1.59 -5.21
C LEU A 331 3.01 -2.75 -5.59
N ALA A 332 3.12 -3.88 -4.91
CA ALA A 332 2.23 -5.02 -5.11
C ALA A 332 0.77 -4.65 -4.82
N MET A 333 0.52 -3.91 -3.74
CA MET A 333 -0.82 -3.39 -3.42
C MET A 333 -1.33 -2.45 -4.51
N CYS A 334 -0.50 -1.53 -4.99
CA CYS A 334 -0.88 -0.60 -6.06
C CYS A 334 -1.26 -1.34 -7.36
N PHE A 335 -0.47 -2.32 -7.80
CA PHE A 335 -0.81 -3.12 -8.98
C PHE A 335 -2.08 -3.95 -8.78
N LEU A 336 -2.29 -4.51 -7.59
CA LEU A 336 -3.53 -5.18 -7.25
C LEU A 336 -4.74 -4.22 -7.38
N LEU A 337 -4.63 -3.00 -6.85
CA LEU A 337 -5.69 -2.00 -6.93
C LEU A 337 -5.95 -1.53 -8.37
N LEU A 338 -4.91 -1.35 -9.19
CA LEU A 338 -5.05 -1.03 -10.61
C LEU A 338 -5.74 -2.16 -11.39
N ALA A 339 -5.45 -3.42 -11.06
CA ALA A 339 -6.14 -4.56 -11.63
C ALA A 339 -7.62 -4.61 -11.20
N LEU A 340 -7.88 -4.42 -9.90
CA LEU A 340 -9.24 -4.37 -9.35
C LEU A 340 -10.06 -3.20 -9.91
N ALA A 341 -9.44 -2.06 -10.21
CA ALA A 341 -10.09 -0.90 -10.80
C ALA A 341 -10.66 -1.20 -12.20
N GLN A 342 -9.88 -1.89 -13.05
CA GLN A 342 -10.33 -2.33 -14.37
C GLN A 342 -11.48 -3.32 -14.27
N ILE A 343 -11.37 -4.30 -13.37
CA ILE A 343 -12.43 -5.30 -13.14
C ILE A 343 -13.71 -4.64 -12.61
N ALA A 344 -13.57 -3.68 -11.69
CA ALA A 344 -14.70 -2.95 -11.11
C ALA A 344 -15.42 -2.06 -12.14
N ALA A 345 -14.67 -1.41 -13.04
CA ALA A 345 -15.23 -0.57 -14.09
C ALA A 345 -16.15 -1.35 -15.04
N HIS A 346 -15.87 -2.64 -15.24
CA HIS A 346 -16.65 -3.54 -16.08
C HIS A 346 -17.80 -4.26 -15.32
N GLY A 347 -18.21 -3.75 -14.15
CA GLY A 347 -19.35 -4.28 -13.38
C GLY A 347 -19.15 -5.66 -12.76
N GLY A 348 -17.95 -6.24 -12.83
CA GLY A 348 -17.66 -7.58 -12.31
C GLY A 348 -18.53 -8.69 -12.92
N ARG A 349 -19.19 -8.44 -14.06
CA ARG A 349 -20.30 -9.22 -14.64
C ARG A 349 -19.90 -10.06 -15.85
N GLY A 350 -18.67 -10.58 -15.87
CA GLY A 350 -18.41 -11.76 -16.70
C GLY A 350 -19.04 -12.97 -15.99
N GLU A 351 -20.21 -13.42 -16.47
CA GLU A 351 -20.94 -14.63 -16.07
C GLU A 351 -20.19 -15.95 -16.32
N ASP A 352 -18.95 -15.87 -16.81
CA ASP A 352 -18.20 -17.04 -17.19
C ASP A 352 -17.66 -17.78 -15.94
N ASP A 353 -18.36 -18.87 -15.62
CA ASP A 353 -18.18 -19.80 -14.49
C ASP A 353 -16.85 -20.58 -14.55
N SER A 354 -15.98 -20.27 -15.52
CA SER A 354 -14.62 -20.78 -15.58
C SER A 354 -13.76 -20.03 -14.55
N SER A 355 -13.57 -20.64 -13.39
CA SER A 355 -12.67 -20.11 -12.38
C SER A 355 -11.25 -19.99 -12.95
N ASP A 356 -10.82 -18.77 -13.24
CA ASP A 356 -9.46 -18.49 -13.73
C ASP A 356 -8.37 -18.90 -12.73
N ILE A 357 -8.74 -19.37 -11.54
CA ILE A 357 -7.91 -20.07 -10.57
C ILE A 357 -8.59 -21.38 -10.21
N ASP A 358 -7.85 -22.50 -10.21
CA ASP A 358 -8.37 -23.80 -9.81
C ASP A 358 -7.87 -24.13 -8.39
N ALA A 359 -8.78 -24.11 -7.42
CA ALA A 359 -8.50 -24.44 -6.02
C ALA A 359 -7.96 -25.85 -5.82
N THR A 360 -8.24 -26.79 -6.73
CA THR A 360 -7.78 -28.18 -6.66
C THR A 360 -6.40 -28.40 -7.25
N ASN A 361 -5.86 -27.40 -7.94
CA ASN A 361 -4.54 -27.47 -8.54
C ASN A 361 -3.46 -27.52 -7.43
N PRO A 362 -2.59 -28.55 -7.41
CA PRO A 362 -1.60 -28.72 -6.36
C PRO A 362 -0.61 -27.55 -6.29
N LYS A 363 -0.35 -26.84 -7.40
CA LYS A 363 0.51 -25.66 -7.42
C LYS A 363 -0.14 -24.48 -6.68
N VAL A 364 -1.46 -24.33 -6.78
CA VAL A 364 -2.21 -23.27 -6.09
C VAL A 364 -2.27 -23.55 -4.60
N VAL A 365 -2.53 -24.80 -4.21
CA VAL A 365 -2.51 -25.24 -2.81
C VAL A 365 -1.12 -25.05 -2.21
N ALA A 366 -0.06 -25.49 -2.90
CA ALA A 366 1.32 -25.31 -2.46
C ALA A 366 1.69 -23.84 -2.29
N ALA A 367 1.29 -22.98 -3.23
CA ALA A 367 1.48 -21.53 -3.13
C ALA A 367 0.78 -20.94 -1.90
N ALA A 368 -0.47 -21.34 -1.63
CA ALA A 368 -1.22 -20.85 -0.49
C ALA A 368 -0.61 -21.29 0.85
N LEU A 369 -0.15 -22.53 0.94
CA LEU A 369 0.57 -23.06 2.10
C LEU A 369 1.90 -22.32 2.31
N ALA A 370 2.68 -22.12 1.24
CA ALA A 370 3.94 -21.38 1.30
C ALA A 370 3.72 -19.94 1.79
N THR A 371 2.72 -19.24 1.24
CA THR A 371 2.34 -17.88 1.65
C THR A 371 1.92 -17.79 3.13
N ALA A 372 1.23 -18.81 3.66
CA ALA A 372 0.88 -18.87 5.08
C ALA A 372 2.08 -19.16 5.99
N ALA A 373 3.04 -19.95 5.52
CA ALA A 373 4.26 -20.28 6.26
C ALA A 373 5.24 -19.10 6.34
N LEU A 374 5.16 -18.13 5.42
CA LEU A 374 6.03 -16.95 5.44
C LEU A 374 5.73 -16.06 6.66
N PRO A 375 6.78 -15.57 7.34
CA PRO A 375 6.62 -14.73 8.52
C PRO A 375 5.87 -13.44 8.22
N TRP A 376 5.08 -12.99 9.20
CA TRP A 376 4.26 -11.78 9.14
C TRP A 376 5.01 -10.49 9.44
N VAL A 377 6.25 -10.62 9.91
CA VAL A 377 7.15 -9.50 10.08
C VAL A 377 7.67 -9.22 8.68
N GLY A 378 7.19 -8.13 8.07
CA GLY A 378 7.39 -7.81 6.66
C GLY A 378 8.83 -7.95 6.20
N VAL A 379 9.02 -7.88 4.88
CA VAL A 379 10.27 -8.25 4.19
C VAL A 379 11.48 -7.35 4.53
N VAL A 380 11.37 -6.46 5.53
CA VAL A 380 12.41 -5.50 5.94
C VAL A 380 13.67 -6.27 6.38
N TYR A 381 13.49 -7.42 7.01
CA TYR A 381 14.54 -8.42 7.24
C TYR A 381 13.88 -9.80 7.17
N PRO A 382 13.79 -10.45 5.99
CA PRO A 382 13.42 -11.86 5.95
C PRO A 382 14.50 -12.59 6.76
N LEU A 383 14.10 -13.17 7.88
CA LEU A 383 14.98 -13.83 8.86
C LEU A 383 16.01 -14.71 8.14
N ILE A 384 17.23 -14.18 8.06
CA ILE A 384 18.50 -14.89 8.15
C ILE A 384 19.35 -14.05 9.10
#